data_AF-A0A661WZ20-F1
#
_entry.id   AF-A0A661WZ20-F1
#
_cell.length_a   1.000
_cell.length_b   1.000
_cell.length_c   1.000
_cell.angle_alpha   90.00
_cell.angle_beta   90.00
_cell.angle_gamma   90.00
#
_symmetry.space_group_name_H-M   'P 1'
#
loop_
_entity.id
_entity.type
_entity.pdbx_description
1 polymer ?
#
loop_
_entity_poly.entity_id
_entity_poly.type
_entity_poly.pdbx_seq_one_letter_code
_entity_poly.pdbx_strand_id
1 'polypeptide(L)'
;MATLWDRFDSMLREAEQLFFDFEFERALSQWASYYQITAKTEYGQILKEIQRLLKEIQPAGIASPMALLTAFRKIRHRFLERQIHKYTYDLFLNLLKKIYLAQFADHNKNNYLLHGIFNYLLQEYERAGKELTAYLQQNFESVEGRIFLGHVYLEVGEQKSAIALLTENLFLAADQLYEDDLYLSQFKLLFGRLFSETGRKNAAAWLLPFEAWYRNFLVFEPDDRFYRLMVQKEQNERIIRVKYTAAERYRHFVRCLFVAEYTRQFRKDNPRIILDEETYMEQLDSALFARYRKKRKPPKI
;
A
#
# COMPACT_ATOMS: atom_id res chain seq x y z
N MET A 1 -27.36 -25.00 -29.97
CA MET A 1 -27.53 -25.81 -28.75
C MET A 1 -26.59 -25.25 -27.70
N ALA A 2 -27.09 -24.88 -26.52
CA ALA A 2 -26.22 -24.52 -25.40
C ALA A 2 -25.46 -25.77 -24.94
N THR A 3 -24.16 -25.65 -24.78
CA THR A 3 -23.28 -26.71 -24.28
C THR A 3 -23.49 -26.92 -22.78
N LEU A 4 -22.99 -28.04 -22.24
CA LEU A 4 -22.97 -28.29 -20.80
C LEU A 4 -22.19 -27.18 -20.05
N TRP A 5 -21.14 -26.64 -20.67
CA TRP A 5 -20.34 -25.55 -20.12
C TRP A 5 -21.11 -24.23 -20.06
N ASP A 6 -21.93 -23.92 -21.07
CA ASP A 6 -22.80 -22.73 -21.05
C ASP A 6 -23.79 -22.76 -19.87
N ARG A 7 -24.26 -23.96 -19.50
CA ARG A 7 -25.14 -24.14 -18.33
C ARG A 7 -24.41 -23.89 -17.02
N PHE A 8 -23.16 -24.34 -16.90
CA PHE A 8 -22.33 -24.09 -15.71
C PHE A 8 -21.97 -22.62 -15.54
N ASP A 9 -21.60 -21.94 -16.63
CA ASP A 9 -21.31 -20.51 -16.61
C ASP A 9 -22.58 -19.70 -16.27
N SER A 10 -23.75 -20.14 -16.76
CA SER A 10 -25.03 -19.53 -16.39
C SER A 10 -25.32 -19.65 -14.89
N MET A 11 -25.10 -20.82 -14.28
CA MET A 11 -25.32 -21.02 -12.84
C MET A 11 -24.40 -20.15 -11.99
N LEU A 12 -23.13 -20.01 -12.40
CA LEU A 12 -22.17 -19.17 -11.70
C LEU A 12 -22.57 -17.69 -11.77
N ARG A 13 -22.94 -17.21 -12.96
CA ARG A 13 -23.43 -15.82 -13.15
C ARG A 13 -24.70 -15.54 -12.36
N GLU A 14 -25.62 -16.50 -12.30
CA GLU A 14 -26.84 -16.37 -11.50
C GLU A 14 -26.53 -16.27 -10.01
N ALA A 15 -25.61 -17.08 -9.50
CA ALA A 15 -25.16 -16.99 -8.11
C ALA A 15 -24.53 -15.64 -7.79
N GLU A 16 -23.67 -15.13 -8.67
CA GLU A 16 -23.06 -13.79 -8.55
C GLU A 16 -24.12 -12.69 -8.58
N GLN A 17 -25.10 -12.77 -9.47
CA GLN A 17 -26.18 -11.79 -9.55
C GLN A 17 -27.00 -11.75 -8.26
N LEU A 18 -27.43 -12.92 -7.76
CA LEU A 18 -28.11 -13.04 -6.46
C LEU A 18 -27.28 -12.44 -5.32
N PHE A 19 -25.96 -12.67 -5.34
CA PHE A 19 -25.06 -12.10 -4.35
C PHE A 19 -25.03 -10.57 -4.41
N PHE A 20 -24.97 -9.99 -5.61
CA PHE A 20 -25.01 -8.55 -5.80
C PHE A 20 -26.37 -7.93 -5.49
N ASP A 21 -27.45 -8.70 -5.56
CA ASP A 21 -28.80 -8.28 -5.17
C ASP A 21 -29.09 -8.52 -3.68
N PHE A 22 -28.05 -8.81 -2.90
CA PHE A 22 -28.11 -9.06 -1.45
C PHE A 22 -28.91 -10.30 -1.05
N GLU A 23 -29.21 -11.19 -1.99
CA GLU A 23 -29.86 -12.48 -1.77
C GLU A 23 -28.83 -13.57 -1.39
N PHE A 24 -28.06 -13.32 -0.32
CA PHE A 24 -26.86 -14.10 0.02
C PHE A 24 -27.13 -15.59 0.26
N GLU A 25 -28.25 -15.95 0.89
CA GLU A 25 -28.58 -17.36 1.13
C GLU A 25 -28.85 -18.11 -0.18
N ARG A 26 -29.57 -17.48 -1.11
CA ARG A 26 -29.85 -18.04 -2.44
C ARG A 26 -28.58 -18.13 -3.27
N ALA A 27 -27.73 -17.11 -3.23
CA ALA A 27 -26.43 -17.13 -3.90
C ALA A 27 -25.54 -18.28 -3.40
N LEU A 28 -25.43 -18.46 -2.08
CA LEU A 28 -24.67 -19.56 -1.47
C LEU A 28 -25.22 -20.94 -1.85
N SER A 29 -26.54 -21.09 -1.90
CA SER A 29 -27.17 -22.32 -2.37
C SER A 29 -26.83 -22.61 -3.84
N GLN A 30 -26.83 -21.58 -4.69
CA GLN A 30 -26.54 -21.74 -6.11
C GLN A 30 -25.07 -22.09 -6.36
N TRP A 31 -24.13 -21.47 -5.64
CA TRP A 31 -22.73 -21.87 -5.67
C TRP A 31 -22.49 -23.28 -5.10
N ALA A 32 -23.23 -23.68 -4.06
CA ALA A 32 -23.14 -25.04 -3.53
C ALA A 32 -23.59 -26.08 -4.56
N SER A 33 -24.68 -25.81 -5.29
CA SER A 33 -25.13 -26.65 -6.42
C SER A 33 -24.09 -26.70 -7.53
N TYR A 34 -23.50 -25.56 -7.92
CA TYR A 34 -22.40 -25.52 -8.89
C TYR A 34 -21.21 -26.39 -8.45
N TYR A 35 -20.81 -26.30 -7.19
CA TYR A 35 -19.73 -27.10 -6.62
C TYR A 35 -20.05 -28.60 -6.64
N GLN A 36 -21.27 -28.99 -6.27
CA GLN A 36 -21.69 -30.40 -6.29
C GLN A 36 -21.60 -31.02 -7.70
N ILE A 37 -21.94 -30.25 -8.74
CA ILE A 37 -21.92 -30.76 -10.11
C ILE A 37 -20.49 -30.76 -10.69
N THR A 38 -19.71 -29.72 -10.43
CA THR A 38 -18.37 -29.57 -11.03
C THR A 38 -17.27 -30.27 -10.24
N ALA A 39 -17.52 -30.61 -8.97
CA ALA A 39 -16.56 -31.20 -8.03
C ALA A 39 -15.21 -30.43 -7.93
N LYS A 40 -15.19 -29.15 -8.31
CA LYS A 40 -13.97 -28.32 -8.26
C LYS A 40 -13.63 -28.00 -6.81
N THR A 41 -12.63 -28.68 -6.27
CA THR A 41 -12.20 -28.60 -4.85
C THR A 41 -12.00 -27.18 -4.33
N GLU A 42 -11.52 -26.27 -5.19
CA GLU A 42 -11.32 -24.84 -4.88
C GLU A 42 -12.61 -24.13 -4.45
N TYR A 43 -13.77 -24.50 -5.02
CA TYR A 43 -15.05 -23.86 -4.70
C TYR A 43 -15.57 -24.20 -3.30
N GLY A 44 -15.18 -25.35 -2.74
CA GLY A 44 -15.49 -25.68 -1.35
C GLY A 44 -14.77 -24.74 -0.36
N GLN A 45 -13.55 -24.31 -0.69
CA GLN A 45 -12.82 -23.30 0.09
C GLN A 45 -13.44 -21.92 -0.11
N ILE A 46 -13.67 -21.51 -1.36
CA ILE A 46 -14.28 -20.21 -1.72
C ILE A 46 -15.61 -20.01 -0.98
N LEU A 47 -16.50 -21.02 -0.95
CA LEU A 47 -17.78 -20.95 -0.25
C LEU A 47 -17.62 -20.67 1.25
N LYS A 48 -16.66 -21.34 1.91
CA LYS A 48 -16.36 -21.10 3.33
C LYS A 48 -15.81 -19.69 3.55
N GLU A 49 -14.96 -19.21 2.65
CA GLU A 49 -14.43 -17.84 2.71
C GLU A 49 -15.55 -16.80 2.56
N ILE A 50 -16.45 -16.97 1.59
CA ILE A 50 -17.60 -16.09 1.36
C ILE A 50 -18.49 -16.05 2.60
N GLN A 51 -18.87 -17.21 3.16
CA GLN A 51 -19.68 -17.28 4.37
C GLN A 51 -19.04 -16.57 5.57
N ARG A 52 -17.72 -16.76 5.75
CA ARG A 52 -16.96 -16.08 6.80
C ARG A 52 -16.97 -14.56 6.59
N LEU A 53 -16.66 -14.10 5.38
CA LEU A 53 -16.60 -12.69 5.06
C LEU A 53 -17.97 -11.99 5.15
N LEU A 54 -19.06 -12.66 4.77
CA LEU A 54 -20.42 -12.13 4.95
C LEU A 54 -20.72 -11.81 6.41
N LYS A 55 -20.33 -12.71 7.33
CA LYS A 55 -20.47 -12.48 8.78
C LYS A 55 -19.55 -11.36 9.28
N GLU A 56 -18.34 -11.28 8.76
CA GLU A 56 -17.33 -10.30 9.19
C GLU A 56 -17.55 -8.88 8.66
N ILE A 57 -18.16 -8.73 7.49
CA ILE A 57 -18.33 -7.47 6.76
C ILE A 57 -19.75 -6.93 6.88
N GLN A 58 -20.75 -7.83 6.91
CA GLN A 58 -22.17 -7.50 6.91
C GLN A 58 -22.53 -6.45 5.84
N PRO A 59 -22.41 -6.76 4.54
CA PRO A 59 -22.53 -5.75 3.48
C PRO A 59 -23.86 -5.00 3.48
N ALA A 60 -24.96 -5.63 3.89
CA ALA A 60 -26.28 -5.00 4.01
C ALA A 60 -26.34 -3.91 5.11
N GLY A 61 -25.42 -3.93 6.08
CA GLY A 61 -25.33 -2.95 7.16
C GLY A 61 -24.39 -1.78 6.89
N ILE A 62 -23.79 -1.70 5.69
CA ILE A 62 -22.89 -0.60 5.33
C ILE A 62 -23.72 0.65 5.06
N ALA A 63 -23.82 1.52 6.07
CA ALA A 63 -24.62 2.75 6.00
C ALA A 63 -23.77 4.04 6.04
N SER A 64 -22.43 3.94 6.03
CA SER A 64 -21.55 5.12 6.06
C SER A 64 -20.29 4.94 5.21
N PRO A 65 -19.70 6.05 4.72
CA PRO A 65 -18.42 6.05 4.03
C PRO A 65 -17.30 5.34 4.80
N MET A 66 -17.23 5.53 6.12
CA MET A 66 -16.21 4.89 6.96
C MET A 66 -16.43 3.38 7.09
N ALA A 67 -17.68 2.93 7.18
CA ALA A 67 -17.99 1.50 7.19
C ALA A 67 -17.60 0.83 5.86
N LEU A 68 -17.85 1.50 4.74
CA LEU A 68 -17.43 1.03 3.41
C LEU A 68 -15.90 0.94 3.29
N LEU A 69 -15.19 1.98 3.71
CA LEU A 69 -13.72 1.98 3.70
C LEU A 69 -13.15 0.90 4.62
N THR A 70 -13.76 0.67 5.79
CA THR A 70 -13.37 -0.39 6.73
C THR A 70 -13.58 -1.78 6.12
N ALA A 71 -14.72 -2.00 5.47
CA ALA A 71 -14.99 -3.24 4.75
C ALA A 71 -13.94 -3.48 3.65
N PHE A 72 -13.66 -2.46 2.83
CA PHE A 72 -12.64 -2.51 1.78
C PHE A 72 -11.26 -2.89 2.34
N ARG A 73 -10.79 -2.16 3.36
CA ARG A 73 -9.49 -2.44 4.00
C ARG A 73 -9.42 -3.86 4.54
N LYS A 74 -10.50 -4.37 5.13
CA LYS A 74 -10.57 -5.74 5.67
C LYS A 74 -10.40 -6.78 4.56
N ILE A 75 -11.15 -6.64 3.46
CA ILE A 75 -11.07 -7.59 2.33
C ILE A 75 -9.69 -7.51 1.67
N ARG A 76 -9.16 -6.30 1.44
CA ARG A 76 -7.81 -6.07 0.90
C ARG A 76 -6.73 -6.70 1.78
N HIS A 77 -6.79 -6.51 3.10
CA HIS A 77 -5.85 -7.10 4.04
C HIS A 77 -5.88 -8.64 3.97
N ARG A 78 -7.08 -9.25 4.01
CA ARG A 78 -7.22 -10.71 3.88
C ARG A 78 -6.62 -11.25 2.58
N PHE A 79 -6.81 -10.52 1.47
CA PHE A 79 -6.26 -10.90 0.17
C PHE A 79 -4.74 -10.80 0.14
N LEU A 80 -4.17 -9.69 0.62
CA LEU A 80 -2.72 -9.49 0.63
C LEU A 80 -2.00 -10.44 1.59
N GLU A 81 -2.66 -10.90 2.66
CA GLU A 81 -2.18 -11.96 3.55
C GLU A 81 -2.42 -13.39 3.01
N ARG A 82 -2.94 -13.52 1.77
CA ARG A 82 -3.27 -14.80 1.12
C ARG A 82 -4.23 -15.67 1.94
N GLN A 83 -5.14 -15.04 2.69
CA GLN A 83 -6.14 -15.72 3.53
C GLN A 83 -7.47 -15.97 2.81
N ILE A 84 -7.64 -15.38 1.63
CA ILE A 84 -8.79 -15.58 0.76
C ILE A 84 -8.35 -15.75 -0.68
N HIS A 85 -9.12 -16.52 -1.45
CA HIS A 85 -8.91 -16.72 -2.86
C HIS A 85 -9.18 -15.44 -3.65
N LYS A 86 -8.51 -15.27 -4.80
CA LYS A 86 -8.69 -14.11 -5.69
C LYS A 86 -10.15 -13.93 -6.13
N TYR A 87 -10.83 -15.02 -6.46
CA TYR A 87 -12.26 -14.98 -6.80
C TYR A 87 -13.11 -14.39 -5.67
N THR A 88 -12.88 -14.81 -4.43
CA THR A 88 -13.56 -14.26 -3.25
C THR A 88 -13.29 -12.75 -3.10
N TYR A 89 -12.03 -12.34 -3.28
CA TYR A 89 -11.64 -10.94 -3.24
C TYR A 89 -12.38 -10.11 -4.30
N ASP A 90 -12.34 -10.54 -5.56
CA ASP A 90 -12.96 -9.85 -6.69
C ASP A 90 -14.48 -9.75 -6.54
N LEU A 91 -15.13 -10.82 -6.06
CA LEU A 91 -16.57 -10.86 -5.77
C LEU A 91 -16.97 -9.79 -4.75
N PHE A 92 -16.28 -9.74 -3.60
CA PHE A 92 -16.56 -8.74 -2.56
C PHE A 92 -16.19 -7.33 -3.01
N LEU A 93 -15.11 -7.16 -3.76
CA LEU A 93 -14.70 -5.87 -4.32
C LEU A 93 -15.80 -5.31 -5.24
N ASN A 94 -16.39 -6.15 -6.10
CA ASN A 94 -17.49 -5.76 -6.98
C ASN A 94 -18.78 -5.44 -6.20
N LEU A 95 -19.09 -6.19 -5.14
CA LEU A 95 -20.19 -5.84 -4.24
C LEU A 95 -19.98 -4.47 -3.59
N LEU A 96 -18.78 -4.19 -3.08
CA LEU A 96 -18.46 -2.89 -2.49
C LEU A 96 -18.53 -1.75 -3.51
N LYS A 97 -18.09 -1.98 -4.77
CA LYS A 97 -18.26 -1.00 -5.87
C LYS A 97 -19.75 -0.71 -6.12
N LYS A 98 -20.61 -1.74 -6.13
CA LYS A 98 -22.06 -1.57 -6.30
C LYS A 98 -22.65 -0.75 -5.14
N ILE A 99 -22.26 -1.03 -3.90
CA ILE A 99 -22.67 -0.25 -2.72
C ILE A 99 -22.22 1.20 -2.84
N TYR A 100 -20.96 1.43 -3.22
CA TYR A 100 -20.42 2.77 -3.46
C TYR A 100 -21.26 3.54 -4.49
N LEU A 101 -21.50 2.96 -5.66
CA LEU A 101 -22.28 3.58 -6.72
C LEU A 101 -23.72 3.87 -6.29
N ALA A 102 -24.34 2.98 -5.53
CA ALA A 102 -25.73 3.14 -5.12
C ALA A 102 -25.95 4.15 -3.98
N GLN A 103 -24.97 4.32 -3.09
CA GLN A 103 -25.18 5.05 -1.83
C GLN A 103 -24.21 6.21 -1.59
N PHE A 104 -23.03 6.20 -2.21
CA PHE A 104 -21.93 7.10 -1.84
C PHE A 104 -21.26 7.77 -3.05
N ALA A 105 -21.69 7.52 -4.28
CA ALA A 105 -21.07 8.12 -5.47
C ALA A 105 -21.42 9.61 -5.64
N ASP A 106 -22.56 10.06 -5.10
CA ASP A 106 -22.91 11.47 -5.09
C ASP A 106 -21.88 12.25 -4.24
N HIS A 107 -21.37 13.35 -4.79
CA HIS A 107 -20.27 14.19 -4.26
C HIS A 107 -20.58 14.91 -2.92
N ASN A 108 -21.40 14.34 -2.05
CA ASN A 108 -21.72 14.89 -0.74
C ASN A 108 -20.56 14.68 0.25
N LYS A 109 -19.62 15.63 0.17
CA LYS A 109 -18.76 16.19 1.23
C LYS A 109 -17.86 15.25 2.05
N ASN A 110 -16.57 15.60 2.03
CA ASN A 110 -15.53 15.33 3.03
C ASN A 110 -14.92 13.92 3.11
N ASN A 111 -15.12 13.02 2.15
CA ASN A 111 -14.42 11.73 2.13
C ASN A 111 -13.54 11.51 0.89
N TYR A 112 -12.63 12.46 0.66
CA TYR A 112 -11.68 12.46 -0.47
C TYR A 112 -10.91 11.12 -0.61
N LEU A 113 -10.55 10.46 0.50
CA LEU A 113 -9.87 9.17 0.45
C LEU A 113 -10.79 8.07 -0.12
N LEU A 114 -12.04 7.96 0.38
CA LEU A 114 -12.98 6.97 -0.12
C LEU A 114 -13.24 7.16 -1.61
N HIS A 115 -13.60 8.38 -2.02
CA HIS A 115 -13.87 8.68 -3.42
C HIS A 115 -12.65 8.44 -4.29
N GLY A 116 -11.46 8.84 -3.82
CA GLY A 116 -10.20 8.57 -4.49
C GLY A 116 -9.96 7.09 -4.78
N ILE A 117 -10.11 6.24 -3.75
CA ILE A 117 -9.94 4.79 -3.85
C ILE A 117 -10.99 4.18 -4.78
N PHE A 118 -12.26 4.50 -4.59
CA PHE A 118 -13.33 3.87 -5.36
C PHE A 118 -13.35 4.35 -6.82
N ASN A 119 -13.02 5.61 -7.09
CA ASN A 119 -12.82 6.09 -8.45
C ASN A 119 -11.64 5.36 -9.14
N TYR A 120 -10.55 5.09 -8.42
CA TYR A 120 -9.45 4.25 -8.96
C TYR A 120 -9.95 2.84 -9.27
N LEU A 121 -10.69 2.22 -8.35
CA LEU A 121 -11.26 0.88 -8.54
C LEU A 121 -12.29 0.79 -9.67
N LEU A 122 -12.95 1.91 -9.99
CA LEU A 122 -13.87 2.09 -11.12
C LEU A 122 -13.15 2.55 -12.40
N GLN A 123 -11.82 2.66 -12.39
CA GLN A 123 -10.99 3.12 -13.51
C GLN A 123 -11.23 4.57 -13.94
N GLU A 124 -11.82 5.39 -13.06
CA GLU A 124 -11.97 6.84 -13.24
C GLU A 124 -10.70 7.56 -12.75
N TYR A 125 -9.56 7.29 -13.39
CA TYR A 125 -8.23 7.69 -12.89
C TYR A 125 -8.05 9.20 -12.71
N GLU A 126 -8.59 10.03 -13.61
CA GLU A 126 -8.51 11.49 -13.47
C GLU A 126 -9.23 12.00 -12.21
N ARG A 127 -10.42 11.46 -11.94
CA ARG A 127 -11.19 11.80 -10.73
C ARG A 127 -10.48 11.26 -9.49
N ALA A 128 -10.02 10.01 -9.53
CA ALA A 128 -9.25 9.41 -8.45
C ALA A 128 -8.03 10.25 -8.08
N GLY A 129 -7.27 10.72 -9.08
CA GLY A 129 -6.09 11.57 -8.89
C GLY A 129 -6.43 12.89 -8.20
N LYS A 130 -7.50 13.57 -8.62
CA LYS A 130 -7.95 14.83 -7.99
C LYS A 130 -8.34 14.64 -6.53
N GLU A 131 -9.16 13.62 -6.25
CA GLU A 131 -9.64 13.31 -4.90
C GLU A 131 -8.48 12.91 -3.97
N LEU A 132 -7.58 12.03 -4.40
CA LEU A 132 -6.43 11.60 -3.60
C LEU A 132 -5.42 12.73 -3.39
N THR A 133 -5.23 13.60 -4.39
CA THR A 133 -4.38 14.80 -4.24
C THR A 133 -4.96 15.74 -3.19
N ALA A 134 -6.26 16.04 -3.26
CA ALA A 134 -6.94 16.87 -2.27
C ALA A 134 -6.87 16.26 -0.86
N TYR A 135 -7.02 14.94 -0.74
CA TYR A 135 -6.85 14.23 0.52
C TYR A 135 -5.42 14.38 1.09
N LEU A 136 -4.40 14.16 0.27
CA LEU A 136 -2.99 14.24 0.69
C LEU A 136 -2.52 15.66 0.98
N GLN A 137 -3.19 16.70 0.47
CA GLN A 137 -2.91 18.07 0.91
C GLN A 137 -3.17 18.28 2.40
N GLN A 138 -4.15 17.57 2.97
CA GLN A 138 -4.50 17.63 4.39
C GLN A 138 -3.89 16.48 5.20
N ASN A 139 -3.65 15.34 4.55
CA ASN A 139 -3.19 14.10 5.18
C ASN A 139 -1.93 13.58 4.51
N PHE A 140 -0.90 14.43 4.40
CA PHE A 140 0.31 14.16 3.62
C PHE A 140 1.11 12.92 4.07
N GLU A 141 0.91 12.46 5.31
CA GLU A 141 1.52 11.22 5.85
C GLU A 141 0.73 9.95 5.53
N SER A 142 -0.44 10.06 4.89
CA SER A 142 -1.32 8.92 4.68
C SER A 142 -0.76 7.95 3.65
N VAL A 143 -0.19 6.86 4.15
CA VAL A 143 0.41 5.76 3.37
C VAL A 143 -0.56 5.22 2.33
N GLU A 144 -1.81 4.95 2.74
CA GLU A 144 -2.83 4.42 1.84
C GLU A 144 -3.15 5.40 0.69
N GLY A 145 -3.25 6.70 0.99
CA GLY A 145 -3.53 7.73 -0.02
C GLY A 145 -2.40 7.82 -1.04
N ARG A 146 -1.15 7.72 -0.58
CA ARG A 146 0.05 7.70 -1.44
C ARG A 146 0.11 6.45 -2.31
N ILE A 147 -0.24 5.26 -1.78
CA ILE A 147 -0.31 4.02 -2.55
C ILE A 147 -1.28 4.17 -3.72
N PHE A 148 -2.52 4.58 -3.43
CA PHE A 148 -3.54 4.70 -4.47
C PHE A 148 -3.22 5.82 -5.48
N LEU A 149 -2.67 6.96 -5.02
CA LEU A 149 -2.27 8.02 -5.96
C LEU A 149 -1.09 7.59 -6.84
N GLY A 150 -0.14 6.84 -6.28
CA GLY A 150 0.96 6.26 -7.05
C GLY A 150 0.47 5.27 -8.11
N HIS A 151 -0.52 4.44 -7.78
CA HIS A 151 -1.18 3.58 -8.77
C HIS A 151 -1.93 4.38 -9.84
N VAL A 152 -2.64 5.44 -9.46
CA VAL A 152 -3.27 6.34 -10.43
C VAL A 152 -2.23 6.91 -11.40
N TYR A 153 -1.09 7.40 -10.91
CA TYR A 153 -0.01 7.90 -11.76
C TYR A 153 0.51 6.85 -12.75
N LEU A 154 0.62 5.59 -12.34
CA LEU A 154 1.02 4.50 -13.25
C LEU A 154 0.02 4.28 -14.37
N GLU A 155 -1.28 4.25 -14.03
CA GLU A 155 -2.36 4.01 -14.99
C GLU A 155 -2.48 5.16 -16.02
N VAL A 156 -2.16 6.40 -15.63
CA VAL A 156 -2.16 7.55 -16.55
C VAL A 156 -0.80 7.79 -17.23
N GLY A 157 0.19 6.90 -17.03
CA GLY A 157 1.49 6.96 -17.69
C GLY A 157 2.53 7.90 -17.04
N GLU A 158 2.21 8.50 -15.89
CA GLU A 158 3.11 9.35 -15.10
C GLU A 158 4.08 8.52 -14.23
N GLN A 159 4.90 7.69 -14.89
CA GLN A 159 5.80 6.75 -14.20
C GLN A 159 6.76 7.44 -13.23
N LYS A 160 7.29 8.62 -13.56
CA LYS A 160 8.22 9.35 -12.68
C LYS A 160 7.54 9.80 -11.39
N SER A 161 6.36 10.42 -11.49
CA SER A 161 5.55 10.84 -10.36
C SER A 161 5.17 9.65 -9.47
N ALA A 162 4.77 8.53 -10.09
CA ALA A 162 4.46 7.30 -9.37
C ALA A 162 5.67 6.76 -8.58
N ILE A 163 6.84 6.68 -9.23
CA ILE A 163 8.08 6.19 -8.61
C ILE A 163 8.44 7.09 -7.43
N ALA A 164 8.46 8.41 -7.61
CA ALA A 164 8.80 9.35 -6.55
C ALA A 164 7.86 9.18 -5.35
N LEU A 165 6.54 9.17 -5.59
CA LEU A 165 5.56 9.09 -4.51
C LEU A 165 5.59 7.76 -3.75
N LEU A 166 5.71 6.64 -4.46
CA LEU A 166 5.77 5.30 -3.85
C LEU A 166 7.10 5.06 -3.16
N THR A 167 8.16 5.71 -3.64
CA THR A 167 9.47 5.73 -3.00
C THR A 167 9.43 6.47 -1.67
N GLU A 168 8.85 7.67 -1.61
CA GLU A 168 8.64 8.40 -0.36
C GLU A 168 7.84 7.57 0.66
N ASN A 169 6.88 6.78 0.16
CA ASN A 169 6.08 5.91 1.00
C ASN A 169 6.91 4.82 1.73
N LEU A 170 8.01 4.36 1.13
CA LEU A 170 8.96 3.45 1.78
C LEU A 170 9.59 4.09 3.03
N PHE A 171 9.87 5.40 3.00
CA PHE A 171 10.43 6.12 4.15
C PHE A 171 9.42 6.35 5.28
N LEU A 172 8.13 6.34 4.96
CA LEU A 172 7.06 6.48 5.94
C LEU A 172 6.73 5.17 6.64
N ALA A 173 6.55 4.09 5.86
CA ALA A 173 5.95 2.85 6.37
C ALA A 173 6.41 1.61 5.58
N ALA A 174 7.72 1.41 5.43
CA ALA A 174 8.26 0.22 4.76
C ALA A 174 7.78 -1.12 5.35
N ASP A 175 7.44 -1.15 6.63
CA ASP A 175 6.92 -2.32 7.35
C ASP A 175 5.43 -2.61 7.09
N GLN A 176 4.71 -1.67 6.46
CA GLN A 176 3.28 -1.79 6.15
C GLN A 176 3.02 -2.16 4.68
N LEU A 177 4.07 -2.32 3.87
CA LEU A 177 3.95 -2.64 2.45
C LEU A 177 3.81 -4.16 2.23
N TYR A 178 2.96 -4.54 1.28
CA TYR A 178 2.65 -5.92 0.95
C TYR A 178 3.44 -6.40 -0.28
N GLU A 179 3.58 -7.73 -0.44
CA GLU A 179 4.42 -8.31 -1.50
C GLU A 179 4.06 -7.85 -2.92
N ASP A 180 2.76 -7.62 -3.14
CA ASP A 180 2.19 -7.30 -4.44
C ASP A 180 2.22 -5.79 -4.74
N ASP A 181 2.68 -4.95 -3.80
CA ASP A 181 2.92 -3.55 -4.09
C ASP A 181 4.05 -3.47 -5.14
N LEU A 182 3.78 -2.83 -6.29
CA LEU A 182 4.56 -2.91 -7.53
C LEU A 182 6.08 -2.74 -7.34
N TYR A 183 6.47 -1.86 -6.43
CA TYR A 183 7.87 -1.57 -6.12
C TYR A 183 8.47 -2.54 -5.10
N LEU A 184 7.67 -3.08 -4.18
CA LEU A 184 8.16 -4.02 -3.18
C LEU A 184 8.65 -5.31 -3.83
N SER A 185 8.01 -5.82 -4.89
CA SER A 185 8.46 -7.02 -5.61
C SER A 185 9.83 -6.84 -6.30
N GLN A 186 10.08 -5.68 -6.93
CA GLN A 186 11.36 -5.33 -7.54
C GLN A 186 12.45 -5.08 -6.49
N PHE A 187 12.10 -4.43 -5.37
CA PHE A 187 12.97 -4.33 -4.20
C PHE A 187 13.15 -5.68 -3.47
N LYS A 188 12.23 -6.64 -3.64
CA LYS A 188 12.27 -7.96 -2.99
C LYS A 188 13.26 -8.95 -3.60
N LEU A 189 13.52 -8.84 -4.91
CA LEU A 189 14.66 -9.54 -5.51
C LEU A 189 16.00 -9.11 -4.89
N LEU A 190 16.05 -7.88 -4.35
CA LEU A 190 17.19 -7.38 -3.57
C LEU A 190 17.10 -7.82 -2.09
N PHE A 191 15.88 -7.89 -1.55
CA PHE A 191 15.53 -8.36 -0.20
C PHE A 191 15.87 -9.83 0.05
N GLY A 192 15.84 -10.71 -0.96
CA GLY A 192 16.14 -12.14 -0.79
C GLY A 192 17.50 -12.43 -0.14
N ARG A 193 18.49 -11.54 -0.31
CA ARG A 193 19.81 -11.62 0.36
C ARG A 193 19.81 -11.10 1.80
N LEU A 194 18.98 -10.11 2.12
CA LEU A 194 18.88 -9.53 3.47
C LEU A 194 17.93 -10.35 4.37
N PHE A 195 16.94 -11.00 3.76
CA PHE A 195 15.96 -11.86 4.39
C PHE A 195 16.58 -13.13 5.00
N SER A 196 17.62 -13.68 4.37
CA SER A 196 18.37 -14.81 4.92
C SER A 196 19.20 -14.46 6.16
N GLU A 197 19.53 -13.18 6.37
CA GLU A 197 20.44 -12.75 7.43
C GLU A 197 19.74 -12.16 8.68
N THR A 198 18.53 -11.59 8.55
CA THR A 198 17.95 -10.74 9.63
C THR A 198 16.53 -11.09 10.09
N GLY A 199 15.90 -12.13 9.54
CA GLY A 199 14.59 -12.58 9.97
C GLY A 199 13.42 -11.67 9.53
N ARG A 200 12.21 -12.25 9.52
CA ARG A 200 11.02 -11.73 8.82
C ARG A 200 10.49 -10.36 9.24
N LYS A 201 10.91 -9.75 10.35
CA LYS A 201 10.17 -8.62 10.92
C LYS A 201 11.07 -7.47 11.35
N ASN A 202 10.87 -6.35 10.66
CA ASN A 202 11.25 -4.98 10.99
C ASN A 202 12.61 -4.48 10.44
N ALA A 203 13.74 -5.17 10.61
CA ALA A 203 15.04 -4.63 10.13
C ALA A 203 15.17 -4.63 8.60
N ALA A 204 14.78 -5.73 7.94
CA ALA A 204 14.85 -5.87 6.50
C ALA A 204 13.93 -4.88 5.75
N ALA A 205 12.82 -4.45 6.35
CA ALA A 205 11.91 -3.47 5.76
C ALA A 205 12.59 -2.09 5.62
N TRP A 206 13.29 -1.65 6.67
CA TRP A 206 13.99 -0.36 6.65
C TRP A 206 15.31 -0.38 5.87
N LEU A 207 15.87 -1.56 5.59
CA LEU A 207 17.00 -1.67 4.65
C LEU A 207 16.59 -1.45 3.18
N LEU A 208 15.31 -1.58 2.83
CA LEU A 208 14.82 -1.37 1.47
C LEU A 208 15.00 0.08 0.99
N PRO A 209 14.58 1.13 1.74
CA PRO A 209 14.91 2.51 1.38
C PRO A 209 16.42 2.76 1.21
N PHE A 210 17.26 2.17 2.07
CA PHE A 210 18.71 2.30 1.96
C PHE A 210 19.26 1.62 0.69
N GLU A 211 18.82 0.41 0.37
CA GLU A 211 19.22 -0.30 -0.84
C GLU A 211 18.67 0.37 -2.11
N ALA A 212 17.44 0.89 -2.05
CA ALA A 212 16.85 1.70 -3.11
C ALA A 212 17.70 2.94 -3.40
N TRP A 213 18.16 3.64 -2.36
CA TRP A 213 19.13 4.72 -2.49
C TRP A 213 20.45 4.22 -3.08
N TYR A 214 21.04 3.20 -2.46
CA TYR A 214 22.37 2.70 -2.78
C TYR A 214 22.49 2.23 -4.23
N ARG A 215 21.39 1.73 -4.80
CA ARG A 215 21.28 1.26 -6.18
C ARG A 215 20.70 2.31 -7.14
N ASN A 216 20.58 3.56 -6.70
CA ASN A 216 20.13 4.72 -7.48
C ASN A 216 18.68 4.63 -8.00
N PHE A 217 17.81 3.89 -7.32
CA PHE A 217 16.39 3.84 -7.67
C PHE A 217 15.56 4.97 -7.04
N LEU A 218 16.14 5.74 -6.11
CA LEU A 218 15.47 6.91 -5.56
C LEU A 218 15.48 8.05 -6.57
N VAL A 219 14.32 8.30 -7.16
CA VAL A 219 14.05 9.57 -7.83
C VAL A 219 13.60 10.54 -6.75
N PHE A 220 14.46 11.51 -6.42
CA PHE A 220 14.03 12.63 -5.61
C PHE A 220 13.49 13.73 -6.52
N GLU A 221 12.24 14.11 -6.27
CA GLU A 221 11.71 15.39 -6.73
C GLU A 221 11.70 16.37 -5.53
N PRO A 222 11.82 17.68 -5.78
CA PRO A 222 11.78 18.65 -4.70
C PRO A 222 10.37 18.70 -4.06
N ASP A 223 10.22 18.01 -2.93
CA ASP A 223 9.07 18.12 -2.03
C ASP A 223 9.49 18.65 -0.65
N ASP A 224 9.37 19.97 -0.51
CA ASP A 224 9.70 20.69 0.72
C ASP A 224 8.81 20.31 1.91
N ARG A 225 7.58 19.82 1.65
CA ARG A 225 6.66 19.38 2.72
C ARG A 225 7.12 18.03 3.27
N PHE A 226 7.41 17.09 2.37
CA PHE A 226 7.95 15.79 2.77
C PHE A 226 9.31 15.91 3.45
N TYR A 227 10.18 16.80 2.98
CA TYR A 227 11.45 17.09 3.65
C TYR A 227 11.26 17.57 5.10
N ARG A 228 10.39 18.56 5.33
CA ARG A 228 10.10 19.06 6.69
C ARG A 228 9.54 17.97 7.60
N LEU A 229 8.67 17.11 7.07
CA LEU A 229 8.18 15.94 7.79
C LEU A 229 9.31 15.02 8.23
N MET A 230 10.21 14.67 7.30
CA MET A 230 11.29 13.75 7.59
C MET A 230 12.25 14.32 8.64
N VAL A 231 12.57 15.61 8.56
CA VAL A 231 13.32 16.33 9.60
C VAL A 231 12.60 16.27 10.94
N GLN A 232 11.29 16.52 10.99
CA GLN A 232 10.52 16.46 12.22
C GLN A 232 10.50 15.04 12.83
N LYS A 233 10.30 14.00 12.01
CA LYS A 233 10.30 12.60 12.48
C LYS A 233 11.68 12.18 13.00
N GLU A 234 12.74 12.58 12.30
CA GLU A 234 14.13 12.35 12.70
C GLU A 234 14.41 13.00 14.07
N GLN A 235 14.08 14.29 14.22
CA GLN A 235 14.27 15.02 15.48
C GLN A 235 13.50 14.38 16.65
N ASN A 236 12.24 13.99 16.42
CA ASN A 236 11.43 13.30 17.42
C ASN A 236 12.07 11.98 17.86
N GLU A 237 12.70 11.23 16.95
CA GLU A 237 13.38 9.99 17.30
C GLU A 237 14.69 10.21 18.06
N ARG A 238 15.42 11.30 17.79
CA ARG A 238 16.63 11.68 18.56
C ARG A 238 16.31 11.95 20.03
N ILE A 239 15.17 12.57 20.31
CA ILE A 239 14.74 12.92 21.67
C ILE A 239 14.45 11.67 22.51
N ILE A 240 13.93 10.61 21.88
CA ILE A 240 13.39 9.46 22.60
C ILE A 240 14.49 8.61 23.29
N ARG A 241 15.77 8.66 22.90
CA ARG A 241 16.95 8.05 23.59
C ARG A 241 16.76 6.70 24.30
N VAL A 242 15.83 5.85 23.83
CA VAL A 242 15.61 4.50 24.36
C VAL A 242 16.54 3.53 23.62
N LYS A 243 16.87 2.39 24.24
CA LYS A 243 17.58 1.29 23.57
C LYS A 243 16.86 0.91 22.29
N TYR A 244 17.38 1.33 21.14
CA TYR A 244 16.84 0.95 19.84
C TYR A 244 16.90 -0.57 19.65
N THR A 245 15.78 -1.16 19.25
CA THR A 245 15.81 -2.42 18.52
C THR A 245 16.59 -2.23 17.21
N ALA A 246 17.11 -3.31 16.62
CA ALA A 246 17.83 -3.23 15.34
C ALA A 246 17.00 -2.54 14.26
N ALA A 247 15.69 -2.78 14.22
CA ALA A 247 14.80 -2.18 13.24
C ALA A 247 14.59 -0.68 13.41
N GLU A 248 14.43 -0.20 14.65
CA GLU A 248 14.27 1.23 14.91
C GLU A 248 15.56 2.00 14.58
N ARG A 249 16.72 1.39 14.83
CA ARG A 249 18.02 1.94 14.41
C ARG A 249 18.11 2.07 12.89
N TYR A 250 17.74 1.03 12.13
CA TYR A 250 17.73 1.10 10.67
C TYR A 250 16.74 2.11 10.13
N ARG A 251 15.53 2.18 10.71
CA ARG A 251 14.54 3.20 10.38
C ARG A 251 15.13 4.59 10.54
N HIS A 252 15.72 4.86 11.70
CA HIS A 252 16.31 6.17 12.00
C HIS A 252 17.46 6.50 11.03
N PHE A 253 18.36 5.54 10.81
CA PHE A 253 19.46 5.69 9.85
C PHE A 253 18.95 6.10 8.47
N VAL A 254 17.89 5.45 7.99
CA VAL A 254 17.29 5.77 6.70
C VAL A 254 16.66 7.17 6.65
N ARG A 255 16.11 7.66 7.76
CA ARG A 255 15.60 9.03 7.82
C ARG A 255 16.73 10.04 7.74
N CYS A 256 17.81 9.83 8.49
CA CYS A 256 19.01 10.67 8.41
C CYS A 256 19.59 10.67 7.00
N LEU A 257 19.66 9.50 6.35
CA LEU A 257 20.08 9.37 4.95
C LEU A 257 19.20 10.22 4.02
N PHE A 258 17.88 10.11 4.15
CA PHE A 258 16.96 10.91 3.35
C PHE A 258 17.22 12.42 3.53
N VAL A 259 17.28 12.89 4.79
CA VAL A 259 17.49 14.31 5.11
C VAL A 259 18.83 14.80 4.55
N ALA A 260 19.91 14.05 4.73
CA ALA A 260 21.24 14.40 4.21
C ALA A 260 21.27 14.48 2.67
N GLU A 261 20.69 13.50 1.98
CA GLU A 261 20.69 13.45 0.52
C GLU A 261 19.78 14.50 -0.11
N TYR A 262 18.57 14.69 0.44
CA TYR A 262 17.67 15.75 0.01
C TYR A 262 18.32 17.12 0.19
N THR A 263 18.96 17.36 1.34
CA THR A 263 19.67 18.62 1.60
C THR A 263 20.80 18.83 0.59
N ARG A 264 21.60 17.80 0.32
CA ARG A 264 22.70 17.88 -0.64
C ARG A 264 22.22 18.22 -2.06
N GLN A 265 21.06 17.69 -2.47
CA GLN A 265 20.54 17.87 -3.82
C GLN A 265 19.79 19.21 -3.98
N PHE A 266 18.95 19.58 -3.02
CA PHE A 266 17.98 20.67 -3.16
C PHE A 266 18.13 21.81 -2.15
N ARG A 267 18.81 21.62 -1.02
CA ARG A 267 18.96 22.64 0.07
C ARG A 267 20.43 22.97 0.33
N LYS A 268 21.08 23.52 -0.70
CA LYS A 268 22.50 23.90 -0.67
C LYS A 268 22.80 25.07 0.28
N ASP A 269 21.77 25.74 0.77
CA ASP A 269 21.81 26.84 1.72
C ASP A 269 22.21 26.41 3.14
N ASN A 270 22.12 25.11 3.48
CA ASN A 270 22.47 24.61 4.81
C ASN A 270 23.28 23.30 4.77
N PRO A 271 24.56 23.33 4.36
CA PRO A 271 25.39 22.13 4.27
C PRO A 271 25.68 21.51 5.64
N ARG A 272 25.50 22.26 6.73
CA ARG A 272 25.75 21.78 8.09
C ARG A 272 24.82 20.64 8.49
N ILE A 273 23.56 20.67 8.04
CA ILE A 273 22.60 19.57 8.27
C ILE A 273 23.18 18.24 7.77
N ILE A 274 23.87 18.23 6.64
CA ILE A 274 24.47 17.00 6.08
C ILE A 274 25.49 16.41 7.06
N LEU A 275 26.33 17.25 7.68
CA LEU A 275 27.35 16.80 8.63
C LEU A 275 26.73 16.28 9.92
N ASP A 276 25.70 16.96 10.41
CA ASP A 276 25.00 16.58 11.64
C ASP A 276 24.32 15.22 11.44
N GLU A 277 23.61 15.02 10.30
CA GLU A 277 23.01 13.74 9.94
C GLU A 277 24.06 12.63 9.70
N GLU A 278 25.16 12.92 8.99
CA GLU A 278 26.23 11.95 8.74
C GLU A 278 26.90 11.48 10.03
N THR A 279 27.17 12.43 10.94
CA THR A 279 27.75 12.13 12.26
C THR A 279 26.82 11.23 13.06
N TYR A 280 25.52 11.50 13.02
CA TYR A 280 24.55 10.69 13.74
C TYR A 280 24.34 9.31 13.10
N MET A 281 24.33 9.20 11.77
CA MET A 281 24.32 7.92 11.05
C MET A 281 25.50 7.03 11.45
N GLU A 282 26.69 7.59 11.58
CA GLU A 282 27.90 6.88 12.03
C GLU A 282 27.73 6.34 13.46
N GLN A 283 27.11 7.11 14.35
CA GLN A 283 26.79 6.68 15.73
C GLN A 283 25.72 5.58 15.78
N LEU A 284 24.73 5.64 14.88
CA LEU A 284 23.67 4.63 14.80
C LEU A 284 24.22 3.28 14.32
N ASP A 285 24.92 3.25 13.19
CA ASP A 285 25.50 2.04 12.59
C ASP A 285 26.72 2.39 11.72
N SER A 286 27.92 2.23 12.30
CA SER A 286 29.18 2.57 11.63
C SER A 286 29.46 1.69 10.39
N ALA A 287 29.01 0.44 10.38
CA ALA A 287 29.19 -0.46 9.25
C ALA A 287 28.31 -0.04 8.06
N LEU A 288 27.05 0.28 8.32
CA LEU A 288 26.14 0.80 7.31
C LEU A 288 26.58 2.19 6.82
N PHE A 289 27.04 3.05 7.72
CA PHE A 289 27.60 4.36 7.37
C PHE A 289 28.84 4.25 6.47
N ALA A 290 29.74 3.30 6.74
CA ALA A 290 30.89 3.06 5.88
C ALA A 290 30.47 2.66 4.45
N ARG A 291 29.41 1.86 4.30
CA ARG A 291 28.84 1.53 2.97
C ARG A 291 28.27 2.77 2.28
N TYR A 292 27.54 3.60 3.01
CA TYR A 292 27.04 4.90 2.53
C TYR A 292 28.19 5.78 2.02
N ARG A 293 29.24 5.97 2.84
CA ARG A 293 30.38 6.84 2.52
C ARG A 293 31.17 6.42 1.29
N LYS A 294 31.25 5.12 0.97
CA LYS A 294 31.88 4.64 -0.27
C LYS A 294 31.26 5.25 -1.54
N LYS A 295 29.99 5.66 -1.51
CA LYS A 295 29.26 6.23 -2.66
C LYS A 295 29.16 7.76 -2.64
N ARG A 296 29.58 8.42 -1.56
CA ARG A 296 29.39 9.86 -1.36
C ARG A 296 30.63 10.53 -0.78
N LYS A 297 31.10 11.56 -1.49
CA LYS A 297 32.15 12.44 -0.98
C LYS A 297 31.57 13.36 0.11
N PRO A 298 32.37 13.76 1.11
CA PRO A 298 31.97 14.78 2.07
C PRO A 298 31.52 16.05 1.34
N PRO A 299 30.54 16.80 1.90
CA PRO A 299 30.23 18.12 1.37
C PRO A 299 31.48 19.00 1.44
N LYS A 300 31.70 19.83 0.41
CA LYS A 300 32.67 20.91 0.49
C LYS A 300 32.01 22.02 1.31
N ILE A 301 32.49 22.20 2.53
CA ILE A 301 32.09 23.29 3.43
C ILE A 301 32.99 24.48 3.12
#